data_AF-A0A7D5VA44-F1
#
_entry.id   AF-A0A7D5VA44-F1
#
_cell.length_a   1.000
_cell.length_b   1.000
_cell.length_c   1.000
_cell.angle_alpha   90.00
_cell.angle_beta   90.00
_cell.angle_gamma   90.00
#
_symmetry.space_group_name_H-M   'P 1'
#
loop_
_entity.id
_entity.type
_entity.pdbx_description
1 polymer ?
#
loop_
_entity_poly.entity_id
_entity_poly.type
_entity_poly.pdbx_seq_one_letter_code
_entity_poly.pdbx_strand_id
1 'polypeptide(L)'
;MKIIRVLEVWEKGMEGGFVGTLPLSNELPLDFLYSLFAAEQDKPDPEMKLSYLLDEARLEALQPFVEQAVDFSQFDYILSAHGVPDYE
;
A
#
# COMPACT_ATOMS: atom_id res chain seq x y z
N MET A 1 -0.37 -3.19 19.82
CA MET A 1 0.20 -2.33 18.76
C MET A 1 -0.53 -2.69 17.48
N LYS A 2 -1.41 -1.82 17.01
CA LYS A 2 -2.19 -2.03 15.79
C LYS A 2 -1.35 -1.67 14.56
N ILE A 3 -1.36 -2.54 13.54
CA ILE A 3 -0.74 -2.24 12.24
C ILE A 3 -1.77 -1.51 11.39
N ILE A 4 -1.42 -0.33 10.90
CA ILE A 4 -2.21 0.44 9.94
C ILE A 4 -1.50 0.41 8.60
N ARG A 5 -2.23 0.15 7.53
CA ARG A 5 -1.70 0.15 6.15
C ARG A 5 -2.23 1.36 5.40
N VAL A 6 -1.35 1.98 4.63
CA VAL A 6 -1.63 3.17 3.82
C VAL A 6 -0.99 3.02 2.45
N LEU A 7 -1.49 3.78 1.48
CA LEU A 7 -0.77 4.01 0.23
C LEU A 7 -0.05 5.34 0.32
N GLU A 8 1.27 5.32 0.27
CA GLU A 8 2.04 6.51 0.04
C GLU A 8 1.91 6.90 -1.44
N VAL A 9 1.75 8.19 -1.69
CA VAL A 9 1.65 8.77 -3.03
C VAL A 9 2.91 9.57 -3.30
N TRP A 10 3.58 9.24 -4.40
CA TRP A 10 4.83 9.85 -4.82
C TRP A 10 4.68 10.39 -6.25
N GLU A 11 5.27 11.55 -6.53
CA GLU A 11 5.34 12.05 -7.91
C GLU A 11 6.21 11.11 -8.75
N LYS A 12 5.84 10.91 -10.02
CA LYS A 12 6.68 10.13 -10.94
C LYS A 12 7.93 10.90 -11.36
N GLY A 13 9.02 10.16 -11.54
CA GLY A 13 10.27 10.66 -12.10
C GLY A 13 11.44 10.64 -11.13
N MET A 14 12.63 11.02 -11.62
CA MET A 14 13.89 10.93 -10.87
C MET A 14 13.95 11.82 -9.62
N GLU A 15 13.15 12.89 -9.57
CA GLU A 15 13.07 13.79 -8.41
C GLU A 15 11.75 13.65 -7.66
N GLY A 16 11.01 12.55 -7.90
CA GLY A 16 9.66 12.34 -7.40
C GLY A 16 9.54 12.62 -5.90
N GLY A 17 8.77 13.66 -5.55
CA GLY A 17 8.53 14.05 -4.17
C GLY A 17 7.44 13.22 -3.51
N PHE A 18 7.55 13.02 -2.20
CA PHE A 18 6.44 12.50 -1.41
C PHE A 18 5.30 13.52 -1.40
N VAL A 19 4.11 13.09 -1.82
CA VAL A 19 2.91 13.93 -1.92
C VAL A 19 2.05 13.77 -0.67
N GLY A 20 1.86 12.54 -0.21
CA GLY A 20 1.00 12.26 0.93
C GLY A 20 0.69 10.77 1.11
N THR A 21 -0.32 10.49 1.95
CA THR A 21 -0.82 9.12 2.16
C THR A 21 -2.31 9.04 1.92
N LEU A 22 -2.76 7.92 1.35
CA LEU A 22 -4.16 7.54 1.23
C LEU A 22 -4.43 6.42 2.24
N PRO A 23 -5.43 6.59 3.13
CA PRO A 23 -5.83 5.53 4.03
C PRO A 23 -6.45 4.37 3.23
N LEU A 24 -6.10 3.14 3.62
CA LEU A 24 -6.79 1.95 3.14
C LEU A 24 -7.96 1.62 4.06
N SER A 25 -9.03 1.06 3.48
CA SER A 25 -10.18 0.58 4.23
C SER A 25 -9.77 -0.45 5.28
N ASN A 26 -10.39 -0.36 6.46
CA ASN A 26 -10.22 -1.37 7.53
C ASN A 26 -10.76 -2.75 7.12
N GLU A 27 -11.54 -2.83 6.03
CA GLU A 27 -12.07 -4.08 5.48
C GLU A 27 -11.08 -4.79 4.56
N LEU A 28 -9.93 -4.19 4.25
CA LEU A 28 -8.91 -4.77 3.39
C LEU A 28 -8.33 -6.07 4.01
N PRO A 29 -8.58 -7.25 3.40
CA PRO A 29 -8.13 -8.50 3.97
C PRO A 29 -6.61 -8.66 3.84
N LEU A 30 -5.96 -9.14 4.90
CA LEU A 30 -4.51 -9.39 4.88
C LEU A 30 -4.12 -10.46 3.87
N ASP A 31 -4.91 -11.55 3.76
CA ASP A 31 -4.64 -12.62 2.81
C ASP A 31 -4.73 -12.15 1.36
N PHE A 32 -5.65 -11.20 1.09
CA PHE A 32 -5.73 -10.56 -0.22
C PHE A 32 -4.45 -9.77 -0.51
N LEU A 33 -4.01 -8.92 0.42
CA LEU A 33 -2.75 -8.18 0.26
C LEU A 33 -1.56 -9.11 0.05
N TYR A 34 -1.44 -10.15 0.87
CA TYR A 34 -0.37 -11.13 0.72
C TYR A 34 -0.41 -11.79 -0.67
N SER A 35 -1.59 -12.14 -1.17
CA SER A 35 -1.74 -12.76 -2.48
C SER A 35 -1.26 -11.90 -3.65
N LEU A 36 -1.31 -10.56 -3.51
CA LEU A 36 -0.84 -9.62 -4.55
C LEU A 36 0.68 -9.65 -4.72
N PHE A 37 1.44 -10.00 -3.69
CA PHE A 37 2.91 -9.96 -3.70
C PHE A 37 3.57 -11.32 -3.49
N ALA A 38 2.80 -12.36 -3.14
CA ALA A 38 3.33 -13.68 -2.80
C ALA A 38 4.27 -14.26 -3.86
N ALA A 39 4.03 -13.97 -5.15
CA ALA A 39 4.85 -14.45 -6.26
C ALA A 39 6.24 -13.76 -6.36
N GLU A 40 6.41 -12.57 -5.78
CA GLU A 40 7.64 -11.77 -5.84
C GLU A 40 8.45 -11.82 -4.54
N GLN A 41 7.91 -12.44 -3.50
CA GLN A 41 8.57 -12.54 -2.21
C GLN A 41 9.48 -13.76 -2.12
N ASP A 42 10.79 -13.56 -2.28
CA ASP A 42 11.80 -14.58 -1.98
C ASP A 42 11.73 -15.07 -0.53
N LYS A 43 11.32 -14.18 0.38
CA LYS A 43 10.99 -14.49 1.76
C LYS A 43 9.59 -14.00 2.06
N PRO A 44 8.67 -14.87 2.50
CA PRO A 44 7.29 -14.47 2.75
C PRO A 44 7.22 -13.46 3.90
N ASP A 45 6.52 -12.35 3.67
CA ASP A 45 6.06 -11.38 4.66
C ASP A 45 4.55 -11.56 4.85
N PRO A 46 4.13 -12.61 5.60
CA PRO A 46 2.72 -12.95 5.76
C PRO A 46 1.94 -11.85 6.48
N GLU A 47 2.62 -10.98 7.21
CA GLU A 47 2.01 -9.87 7.92
C GLU A 47 2.00 -8.57 7.10
N MET A 48 2.54 -8.55 5.88
CA MET A 48 2.58 -7.38 5.00
C MET A 48 3.02 -6.11 5.74
N LYS A 49 4.18 -6.21 6.41
CA LYS A 49 4.81 -5.16 7.24
C LYS A 49 5.88 -4.36 6.49
N LEU A 50 6.33 -4.86 5.35
CA LEU A 50 7.30 -4.17 4.50
C LEU A 50 6.62 -3.12 3.60
N SER A 51 7.43 -2.33 2.92
CA SER A 51 6.96 -1.40 1.89
C SER A 51 7.02 -2.04 0.51
N TYR A 52 5.94 -1.91 -0.26
CA TYR A 52 5.81 -2.52 -1.58
C TYR A 52 5.44 -1.48 -2.63
N LEU A 53 6.28 -1.33 -3.66
CA LEU A 53 5.93 -0.51 -4.82
C LEU A 53 4.78 -1.19 -5.58
N LEU A 54 3.75 -0.42 -5.91
CA LEU A 54 2.61 -0.90 -6.69
C LEU A 54 2.87 -0.69 -8.16
N ASP A 55 2.57 -1.71 -8.95
CA ASP A 55 2.31 -1.57 -10.38
C ASP A 55 0.84 -1.20 -10.62
N GLU A 56 0.51 -0.89 -11.87
CA GLU A 56 -0.84 -0.52 -12.29
C GLU A 56 -1.89 -1.58 -11.92
N ALA A 57 -1.60 -2.86 -12.15
CA ALA A 57 -2.54 -3.95 -11.91
C ALA A 57 -2.86 -4.13 -10.42
N ARG A 58 -1.85 -4.01 -9.55
CA ARG A 58 -2.03 -4.07 -8.09
C ARG A 58 -2.76 -2.85 -7.57
N LEU A 59 -2.49 -1.68 -8.14
CA LEU A 59 -3.18 -0.45 -7.77
C LEU A 59 -4.67 -0.52 -8.16
N GLU A 60 -5.00 -1.02 -9.36
CA GLU A 60 -6.37 -1.28 -9.78
C GLU A 60 -7.08 -2.27 -8.84
N ALA A 61 -6.40 -3.34 -8.44
CA ALA A 61 -6.94 -4.31 -7.50
C ALA A 61 -7.20 -3.71 -6.10
N LEU A 62 -6.43 -2.70 -5.70
CA LEU A 62 -6.57 -1.99 -4.42
C LEU A 62 -7.60 -0.86 -4.45
N GLN A 63 -7.95 -0.31 -5.62
CA GLN A 63 -8.87 0.81 -5.77
C GLN A 63 -10.19 0.66 -4.97
N PRO A 64 -10.84 -0.52 -4.88
CA PRO A 64 -12.06 -0.67 -4.08
C PRO A 64 -11.87 -0.39 -2.58
N PHE A 65 -10.64 -0.48 -2.08
CA PHE A 65 -10.29 -0.27 -0.68
C PHE A 65 -9.69 1.11 -0.42
N VAL A 66 -9.61 1.96 -1.44
CA VAL A 66 -9.13 3.34 -1.35
C VAL A 66 -10.31 4.27 -1.62
N GLU A 67 -10.61 5.16 -0.67
CA GLU A 67 -11.74 6.09 -0.81
C GLU A 67 -11.54 7.11 -1.95
N GLN A 68 -10.28 7.44 -2.23
CA GLN A 68 -9.88 8.39 -3.26
C GLN A 68 -9.52 7.65 -4.55
N ALA A 69 -9.85 8.26 -5.70
CA ALA A 69 -9.43 7.75 -7.00
C ALA A 69 -7.90 7.79 -7.10
N VAL A 70 -7.32 6.69 -7.57
CA VAL A 70 -5.88 6.57 -7.82
C VAL A 70 -5.60 6.79 -9.30
N ASP A 71 -4.43 7.33 -9.62
CA ASP A 71 -4.00 7.59 -11.00
C ASP A 71 -2.54 7.14 -11.19
N PHE A 72 -2.38 5.92 -11.70
CA PHE A 72 -1.06 5.35 -12.00
C PHE A 72 -0.33 6.09 -13.12
N SER A 73 -1.01 6.92 -13.92
CA SER A 73 -0.34 7.70 -14.96
C SER A 73 0.40 8.90 -14.38
N GLN A 74 -0.07 9.42 -13.23
CA GLN A 74 0.44 10.64 -12.61
C GLN A 74 1.37 10.36 -11.41
N PHE A 75 1.12 9.29 -10.66
CA PHE A 75 1.83 9.02 -9.40
C PHE A 75 2.33 7.58 -9.31
N ASP A 76 3.41 7.40 -8.54
CA ASP A 76 3.84 6.10 -8.05
C ASP A 76 3.27 5.88 -6.64
N TYR A 77 2.89 4.64 -6.34
CA TYR A 77 2.23 4.30 -5.09
C TYR A 77 3.01 3.23 -4.35
N ILE A 78 3.20 3.41 -3.05
CA ILE A 78 3.86 2.43 -2.19
C ILE A 78 2.87 2.00 -1.11
N LEU A 79 2.59 0.70 -1.03
CA LEU A 79 1.89 0.12 0.11
C LEU A 79 2.85 0.07 1.29
N SER A 80 2.52 0.80 2.35
CA SER A 80 3.32 0.86 3.58
C SER A 80 2.50 0.45 4.80
N ALA A 81 3.18 -0.06 5.82
CA ALA A 81 2.60 -0.46 7.09
C ALA A 81 3.29 0.29 8.25
N HIS A 82 2.48 0.88 9.13
CA HIS A 82 2.97 1.57 10.32
C HIS A 82 2.39 0.94 11.58
N GLY A 83 3.25 0.71 12.57
CA GLY A 83 2.83 0.28 13.90
C GLY A 83 2.35 1.47 14.70
N VAL A 84 1.09 1.47 15.12
CA VAL A 84 0.55 2.46 16.04
C VAL A 84 0.42 1.82 17.43
N PRO A 85 0.95 2.45 18.49
CA PRO A 85 0.77 1.93 19.85
C PRO A 85 -0.72 1.87 20.20
N ASP A 86 -1.12 0.83 20.92
CA ASP A 86 -2.48 0.78 21.48
C ASP A 86 -2.47 1.70 22.72
N TYR A 87 -2.69 2.99 22.51
CA TYR A 87 -3.08 3.89 23.59
C TYR A 87 -4.61 3.83 23.67
N GLU A 88 -5.13 2.94 24.51
CA GLU A 88 -6.47 3.10 25.10
C GLU A 88 -6.42 4.13 26.24
#